data_AF-A0AA48R0H3-F1
#
_entry.id   AF-A0AA48R0H3-F1
#
_cell.length_a   1.000
_cell.length_b   1.000
_cell.length_c   1.000
_cell.angle_alpha   90.00
_cell.angle_beta   90.00
_cell.angle_gamma   90.00
#
_symmetry.space_group_name_H-M   'P 1'
#
loop_
_entity.id
_entity.type
_entity.pdbx_description
1 polymer ?
#
loop_
_entity_poly.entity_id
_entity_poly.type
_entity_poly.pdbx_seq_one_letter_code
_entity_poly.pdbx_strand_id
1 'polypeptide(L)'
;MKSCHEFEMEIMDAAFGENTMSIECQAHLATCQACQSFYRSLSALPDPLIEECAVDEYVVGQAVKAAMEIQKKKNEFERRIFLIASLAIMGFCLALAHNGFGLLLRNLYLVIYMIGPLALPIIIWKRQMGGHEHA
;
A
#
# COMPACT_ATOMS: atom_id res chain seq x y z
N MET A 1 -8.58 -32.30 -21.91
CA MET A 1 -8.83 -33.00 -20.62
C MET A 1 -7.66 -32.70 -19.73
N LYS A 2 -7.90 -32.11 -18.56
CA LYS A 2 -6.84 -31.86 -17.59
C LYS A 2 -6.23 -33.19 -17.12
N SER A 3 -4.94 -33.20 -16.85
CA SER A 3 -4.24 -34.38 -16.34
C SER A 3 -4.44 -34.53 -14.82
N CYS A 4 -4.25 -35.74 -14.27
CA CYS A 4 -4.33 -35.95 -12.81
C CYS A 4 -3.39 -35.01 -12.04
N HIS A 5 -2.24 -34.67 -12.62
CA HIS A 5 -1.27 -33.76 -12.02
C HIS A 5 -1.81 -32.33 -11.86
N GLU A 6 -2.58 -31.85 -12.83
CA GLU A 6 -3.21 -30.52 -12.75
C GLU A 6 -4.29 -30.47 -11.66
N PHE A 7 -5.01 -31.58 -11.45
CA PHE A 7 -5.97 -31.69 -10.36
C PHE A 7 -5.30 -31.81 -8.99
N GLU A 8 -4.15 -32.48 -8.87
CA GLU A 8 -3.38 -32.54 -7.62
C GLU A 8 -2.90 -31.16 -7.17
N MET A 9 -2.43 -30.30 -8.09
CA MET A 9 -2.08 -28.91 -7.77
C MET A 9 -3.30 -28.13 -7.26
N GLU A 10 -4.43 -28.25 -7.95
CA GLU A 10 -5.67 -27.57 -7.55
C GLU A 10 -6.20 -28.06 -6.19
N ILE A 11 -6.00 -29.35 -5.88
CA ILE A 11 -6.33 -29.94 -4.58
C ILE A 11 -5.43 -29.38 -3.47
N MET A 12 -4.14 -29.19 -3.75
CA MET A 12 -3.18 -28.62 -2.80
C MET A 12 -3.50 -27.16 -2.48
N ASP A 13 -3.74 -26.32 -3.50
CA ASP A 13 -4.11 -24.91 -3.31
C ASP A 13 -5.36 -24.77 -2.44
N ALA A 14 -6.34 -25.67 -2.63
CA ALA A 14 -7.55 -25.68 -1.84
C ALA A 14 -7.37 -26.18 -0.41
N ALA A 15 -6.43 -27.08 -0.16
CA ALA A 15 -6.13 -27.56 1.19
C ALA A 15 -5.42 -26.50 2.04
N PHE A 16 -4.60 -25.65 1.42
CA PHE A 16 -3.91 -24.54 2.09
C PHE A 16 -4.68 -23.21 2.06
N GLY A 17 -5.90 -23.19 1.49
CA GLY A 17 -6.78 -22.02 1.48
C GLY A 17 -6.38 -20.93 0.49
N GLU A 18 -5.50 -21.23 -0.48
CA GLU A 18 -5.09 -20.28 -1.51
C GLU A 18 -6.16 -20.10 -2.60
N ASN A 19 -6.90 -21.16 -2.95
CA ASN A 19 -7.98 -21.13 -3.96
C ASN A 19 -9.11 -22.12 -3.65
N THR A 20 -10.30 -21.95 -4.26
CA THR A 20 -11.40 -22.93 -4.15
C THR A 20 -11.34 -23.98 -5.25
N MET A 21 -11.61 -25.25 -4.93
CA MET A 21 -11.71 -26.32 -5.93
C MET A 21 -12.81 -26.03 -6.96
N SER A 22 -12.48 -26.20 -8.25
CA SER A 22 -13.46 -26.17 -9.34
C SER A 22 -14.39 -27.39 -9.32
N ILE A 23 -15.56 -27.24 -9.95
CA ILE A 23 -16.56 -28.30 -10.08
C ILE A 23 -15.99 -29.51 -10.84
N GLU A 24 -15.12 -29.26 -11.83
CA GLU A 24 -14.43 -30.31 -12.58
C GLU A 24 -13.46 -31.11 -11.70
N CYS A 25 -12.73 -30.44 -10.81
CA CYS A 25 -11.82 -31.07 -9.86
C CYS A 25 -12.57 -31.92 -8.84
N GLN A 26 -13.71 -31.43 -8.31
CA GLN A 26 -14.56 -32.21 -7.40
C GLN A 26 -15.12 -33.48 -8.07
N ALA A 27 -15.56 -33.37 -9.32
CA ALA A 27 -16.04 -34.52 -10.10
C ALA A 27 -14.91 -35.53 -10.40
N HIS A 28 -13.70 -35.05 -10.68
CA HIS A 28 -12.54 -35.90 -10.89
C HIS A 28 -12.13 -36.61 -9.60
N LEU A 29 -12.13 -35.90 -8.46
CA LEU A 29 -11.83 -36.46 -7.14
C LEU A 29 -12.82 -37.56 -6.75
N ALA A 30 -14.10 -37.46 -7.13
CA ALA A 30 -15.09 -38.50 -6.85
C ALA A 30 -14.84 -39.81 -7.64
N THR A 31 -14.12 -39.75 -8.76
CA THR A 31 -13.99 -40.88 -9.70
C THR A 31 -12.55 -41.43 -9.80
N CYS A 32 -11.53 -40.62 -9.52
CA CYS A 32 -10.13 -40.99 -9.65
C CYS A 32 -9.53 -41.46 -8.32
N GLN A 33 -9.16 -42.75 -8.24
CA GLN A 33 -8.58 -43.34 -7.04
C GLN A 33 -7.22 -42.73 -6.66
N ALA A 34 -6.42 -42.29 -7.65
CA ALA A 34 -5.14 -41.65 -7.41
C ALA A 34 -5.32 -40.30 -6.69
N CYS A 35 -6.15 -39.41 -7.20
CA CYS A 35 -6.43 -38.12 -6.59
C CYS A 35 -7.11 -38.25 -5.21
N GLN A 36 -7.94 -39.28 -4.98
CA GLN A 36 -8.49 -39.56 -3.65
C GLN A 36 -7.42 -39.92 -2.64
N SER A 37 -6.44 -40.74 -3.04
CA SER A 37 -5.33 -41.12 -2.17
C SER A 37 -4.45 -39.93 -1.82
N PHE A 38 -4.21 -39.05 -2.80
CA PHE A 38 -3.48 -37.80 -2.62
C PHE A 38 -4.21 -36.87 -1.63
N TYR A 39 -5.50 -36.63 -1.84
CA TYR A 39 -6.30 -35.79 -0.94
C TYR A 39 -6.32 -36.31 0.50
N ARG A 40 -6.45 -37.63 0.69
CA ARG A 40 -6.35 -38.25 2.02
C ARG A 40 -4.99 -38.03 2.67
N SER A 41 -3.91 -38.19 1.90
CA SER A 41 -2.55 -37.94 2.41
C SER A 41 -2.36 -36.47 2.81
N LEU A 42 -2.97 -35.53 2.08
CA LEU A 42 -2.96 -34.11 2.41
C LEU A 42 -3.74 -33.82 3.68
N SER A 43 -4.95 -34.39 3.83
CA SER A 43 -5.77 -34.22 5.04
C SER A 43 -5.17 -34.87 6.29
N ALA A 44 -4.19 -35.77 6.12
CA ALA A 44 -3.46 -36.42 7.20
C ALA A 44 -2.21 -35.64 7.62
N LEU A 45 -1.82 -34.60 6.88
CA LEU A 45 -0.80 -33.67 7.36
C LEU A 45 -1.34 -33.00 8.62
N PRO A 46 -0.59 -33.00 9.73
CA PRO A 46 -0.96 -32.18 10.87
C PRO A 46 -1.08 -30.75 10.38
N ASP A 47 -2.13 -30.04 10.84
CA ASP A 47 -2.26 -28.60 10.67
C ASP A 47 -0.87 -27.99 10.91
N PRO A 48 -0.33 -27.16 9.99
CA PRO A 48 0.97 -26.57 10.19
C PRO A 48 0.92 -25.96 11.58
N LEU A 49 1.78 -26.49 12.46
CA LEU A 49 1.89 -26.04 13.83
C LEU A 49 2.04 -24.53 13.74
N ILE A 50 0.93 -23.82 13.96
CA ILE A 50 0.95 -22.46 14.45
C ILE A 50 1.45 -22.67 15.88
N GLU A 51 2.73 -23.02 16.01
CA GLU A 51 3.49 -22.66 17.19
C GLU A 51 3.24 -21.17 17.27
N GLU A 52 2.44 -20.79 18.26
CA GLU A 52 2.29 -19.43 18.70
C GLU A 52 3.72 -18.96 19.01
N CYS A 53 4.43 -18.50 17.97
CA CYS A 53 5.69 -17.81 18.11
C CYS A 53 5.33 -16.64 19.00
N ALA A 54 5.70 -16.73 20.27
CA ALA A 54 5.49 -15.66 21.22
C ALA A 54 6.20 -14.43 20.65
N VAL A 55 5.41 -13.56 20.03
CA VAL A 55 5.91 -12.35 19.40
C VAL A 55 6.43 -11.50 20.54
N ASP A 56 7.75 -11.42 20.66
CA ASP A 56 8.40 -10.62 21.68
C ASP A 56 8.04 -9.14 21.42
N GLU A 57 7.12 -8.61 22.24
CA GLU A 57 6.67 -7.22 22.20
C GLU A 57 7.84 -6.24 22.27
N TYR A 58 8.98 -6.64 22.85
CA TYR A 58 10.19 -5.84 22.87
C TYR A 58 10.82 -5.67 21.48
N VAL A 59 10.87 -6.74 20.68
CA VAL A 59 11.41 -6.71 19.31
C VAL A 59 10.49 -5.91 18.40
N VAL A 60 9.18 -6.09 18.53
CA VAL A 60 8.18 -5.28 17.80
C VAL A 60 8.29 -3.81 18.20
N GLY A 61 8.41 -3.51 19.49
CA GLY A 61 8.57 -2.15 19.99
C GLY A 61 9.84 -1.46 19.49
N GLN A 62 10.96 -2.19 19.37
CA GLN A 62 12.17 -1.66 18.75
C GLN A 62 12.02 -1.40 17.25
N ALA A 63 11.42 -2.33 16.51
CA ALA A 63 11.17 -2.17 15.07
C ALA A 63 10.26 -0.96 14.78
N VAL A 64 9.20 -0.79 15.57
CA VAL A 64 8.30 0.37 15.48
C VAL A 64 9.03 1.66 15.82
N LYS A 65 9.84 1.69 16.90
CA LYS A 65 10.64 2.88 17.24
C LYS A 65 11.62 3.26 16.13
N ALA A 66 12.31 2.29 15.54
CA ALA A 66 13.23 2.53 14.42
C ALA A 66 12.48 3.09 13.20
N ALA A 67 11.31 2.53 12.87
CA ALA A 67 10.46 3.02 11.78
C ALA A 67 9.99 4.47 12.03
N MET A 68 9.56 4.79 13.25
CA MET A 68 9.14 6.14 13.62
C MET A 68 10.29 7.14 13.56
N GLU A 69 11.51 6.75 13.92
CA GLU A 69 12.67 7.64 13.87
C GLU A 69 13.07 7.98 12.42
N ILE A 70 12.99 7.00 11.52
CA ILE A 70 13.22 7.21 10.08
C ILE A 70 12.17 8.18 9.52
N GLN A 71 10.89 7.97 9.87
CA GLN A 71 9.80 8.85 9.43
C GLN A 71 9.95 10.27 9.97
N LYS A 72 10.39 10.42 11.23
CA LYS A 72 10.66 11.72 11.85
C LYS A 72 11.79 12.47 11.14
N LYS A 73 12.90 11.79 10.84
CA LYS A 73 14.03 12.39 10.10
C LYS A 73 13.61 12.86 8.70
N LYS A 74 12.82 12.05 7.99
CA LYS A 74 12.27 12.42 6.68
C LYS A 74 11.36 13.65 6.77
N ASN A 75 10.45 13.68 7.75
CA ASN A 75 9.53 14.81 7.95
C ASN A 75 10.28 16.11 8.33
N GLU A 76 11.32 16.02 9.17
CA GLU A 76 12.16 17.19 9.50
C GLU A 76 12.92 17.72 8.28
N PHE A 77 13.42 16.84 7.41
CA PHE A 77 14.09 17.22 6.17
C PHE A 77 13.13 17.90 5.19
N GLU A 78 11.95 17.30 4.98
CA GLU A 78 10.89 17.89 4.14
C GLU A 78 10.46 19.26 4.66
N ARG A 79 10.33 19.41 5.99
CA ARG A 79 10.03 20.71 6.62
C ARG A 79 11.11 21.75 6.35
N ARG A 80 12.39 21.38 6.41
CA ARG A 80 13.50 22.31 6.11
C ARG A 80 13.49 22.73 4.65
N ILE A 81 13.29 21.80 3.72
CA ILE A 81 13.17 22.12 2.29
C ILE A 81 12.01 23.09 2.06
N PHE A 82 10.86 22.82 2.67
CA PHE A 82 9.69 23.69 2.56
C PHE A 82 9.98 25.11 3.07
N LEU A 83 10.68 25.23 4.20
CA LEU A 83 11.04 26.53 4.77
C LEU A 83 12.01 27.31 3.87
N ILE A 84 13.01 26.64 3.29
CA ILE A 84 13.94 27.27 2.35
C ILE A 84 13.21 27.70 1.07
N ALA A 85 12.36 26.83 0.51
CA ALA A 85 11.59 27.12 -0.69
C ALA A 85 10.63 28.29 -0.49
N SER A 86 9.91 28.34 0.63
CA SER A 86 9.00 29.44 0.94
C SER A 86 9.74 30.77 1.13
N LEU A 87 10.89 30.78 1.80
CA LEU A 87 11.74 31.98 1.91
C LEU A 87 12.26 32.44 0.54
N ALA A 88 12.68 31.52 -0.32
CA ALA A 88 13.13 31.84 -1.67
C ALA A 88 12.01 32.46 -2.52
N ILE A 89 10.79 31.88 -2.48
CA ILE A 89 9.62 32.42 -3.19
C ILE A 89 9.26 33.81 -2.64
N MET A 90 9.22 33.98 -1.32
CA MET A 90 8.94 35.27 -0.70
C MET A 90 9.98 36.33 -1.09
N GLY A 91 11.27 35.97 -1.08
CA GLY A 91 12.35 36.85 -1.53
C GLY A 91 12.23 37.22 -3.00
N PHE A 92 11.86 36.26 -3.85
CA PHE A 92 11.61 36.51 -5.27
C PHE A 92 10.44 37.47 -5.51
N CYS A 93 9.32 37.26 -4.80
CA CYS A 93 8.17 38.16 -4.85
C CYS A 93 8.54 39.57 -4.39
N LEU A 94 9.33 39.69 -3.32
CA LEU A 94 9.80 40.98 -2.80
C LEU A 94 10.71 41.69 -3.80
N ALA A 95 11.61 40.96 -4.46
CA ALA A 95 12.47 41.50 -5.51
C ALA A 95 11.67 41.99 -6.72
N LEU A 96 10.65 41.24 -7.16
CA LEU A 96 9.74 41.68 -8.23
C LEU A 96 8.96 42.94 -7.84
N ALA A 97 8.50 43.03 -6.59
CA ALA A 97 7.79 44.19 -6.08
C ALA A 97 8.69 45.44 -6.08
N HIS A 98 9.94 45.29 -5.60
CA HIS A 98 10.90 46.39 -5.53
C HIS A 98 11.32 46.91 -6.91
N ASN A 99 11.40 46.03 -7.92
CA ASN A 99 11.70 46.42 -9.30
C ASN A 99 10.50 47.00 -10.08
N GLY A 100 9.35 47.21 -9.42
CA GLY A 100 8.18 47.82 -10.04
C GLY A 100 7.30 46.88 -10.87
N PHE A 101 7.52 45.56 -10.82
CA PHE A 101 6.71 44.54 -11.51
C PHE A 101 5.39 44.24 -10.78
N GLY A 102 4.74 45.25 -10.18
CA GLY A 102 3.50 45.08 -9.43
C GLY A 102 2.34 44.52 -10.26
N LEU A 103 2.31 44.82 -11.56
CA LEU A 103 1.31 44.27 -12.48
C LEU A 103 1.43 42.74 -12.63
N LEU A 104 2.66 42.23 -12.63
CA LEU A 104 2.96 40.81 -12.78
C LEU A 104 2.61 40.04 -11.50
N LEU A 105 2.92 40.61 -10.33
CA LEU A 105 2.48 40.11 -9.02
C LEU A 105 0.95 40.06 -8.90
N ARG A 106 0.24 41.11 -9.35
CA ARG A 106 -1.23 41.14 -9.35
C ARG A 106 -1.82 40.03 -10.20
N ASN A 107 -1.28 39.81 -11.39
CA ASN A 107 -1.75 38.75 -12.28
C ASN A 107 -1.47 37.36 -11.71
N LEU A 108 -0.29 37.15 -11.12
CA LEU A 108 0.04 35.89 -10.43
C LEU A 108 -0.93 35.61 -9.28
N TYR A 109 -1.22 36.62 -8.46
CA TYR A 109 -2.17 36.51 -7.36
C TYR A 109 -3.58 36.15 -7.84
N LEU A 110 -4.07 36.79 -8.89
CA LEU A 110 -5.38 36.48 -9.48
C LEU A 110 -5.45 35.05 -10.02
N VAL A 111 -4.38 34.58 -10.67
CA VAL A 111 -4.29 33.19 -11.15
C VAL A 111 -4.36 32.20 -9.98
N ILE A 112 -3.61 32.44 -8.90
CA ILE A 112 -3.64 31.59 -7.70
C ILE A 112 -5.03 31.64 -7.05
N TYR A 113 -5.66 32.81 -6.98
CA TYR A 113 -6.99 32.97 -6.40
C TYR A 113 -8.08 32.22 -7.19
N MET A 114 -7.93 32.12 -8.51
CA MET A 114 -8.84 31.36 -9.37
C MET A 114 -8.57 29.85 -9.31
N ILE A 115 -7.31 29.43 -9.33
CA ILE A 115 -6.92 28.02 -9.38
C ILE A 115 -6.98 27.35 -8.00
N GLY A 116 -6.67 28.08 -6.93
CA GLY A 116 -6.62 27.56 -5.55
C GLY A 116 -7.91 26.86 -5.11
N PRO A 117 -9.09 27.49 -5.27
CA PRO A 117 -10.38 26.87 -4.96
C PRO A 117 -10.67 25.60 -5.77
N LEU A 118 -10.19 25.53 -7.01
CA LEU A 118 -10.32 24.35 -7.88
C LEU A 118 -9.33 23.23 -7.49
N ALA A 119 -8.15 23.59 -7.00
CA ALA A 119 -7.14 22.63 -6.56
C ALA A 119 -7.48 21.99 -5.20
N LEU A 120 -8.13 22.72 -4.30
CA LEU A 120 -8.54 22.24 -2.97
C LEU A 120 -9.32 20.90 -2.98
N PRO A 121 -10.40 20.74 -3.76
CA PRO A 121 -11.14 19.48 -3.79
C PRO A 121 -10.30 18.32 -4.33
N ILE A 122 -9.41 18.56 -5.29
CA ILE A 122 -8.50 17.54 -5.84
C ILE A 122 -7.51 17.06 -4.77
N ILE A 123 -6.95 17.99 -3.99
CA ILE A 123 -6.01 17.68 -2.92
C ILE A 123 -6.69 16.90 -1.80
N ILE A 124 -7.90 17.31 -1.40
CA ILE A 124 -8.70 16.61 -0.37
C ILE A 124 -9.05 15.19 -0.85
N TRP A 125 -9.47 15.06 -2.10
CA TRP A 125 -9.83 13.76 -2.70
C TRP A 125 -8.63 12.80 -2.75
N LYS A 126 -7.46 13.26 -3.20
CA LYS A 126 -6.24 12.44 -3.19
C LYS A 126 -5.84 11.99 -1.78
N ARG A 127 -5.99 12.86 -0.78
CA ARG A 127 -5.70 12.51 0.61
C ARG A 127 -6.66 11.44 1.15
N GLN A 128 -7.93 11.48 0.75
CA GLN A 128 -8.91 10.47 1.15
C GLN A 128 -8.67 9.11 0.46
N MET A 129 -8.32 9.12 -0.84
CA MET A 129 -8.01 7.87 -1.56
C MET A 129 -6.71 7.22 -1.09
N GLY A 130 -5.65 7.99 -0.83
CA GLY A 130 -4.40 7.43 -0.29
C GLY A 130 -4.52 6.85 1.12
N GLY A 131 -5.61 7.15 1.85
CA GLY A 131 -5.93 6.51 3.12
C GLY A 131 -6.59 5.14 2.98
N HIS A 132 -7.15 4.81 1.81
CA HIS A 132 -7.80 3.52 1.52
C HIS A 132 -6.81 2.43 1.09
N GLU A 133 -5.58 2.79 0.73
CA GLU A 133 -4.53 1.84 0.33
C GLU A 133 -3.80 1.22 1.54
N HIS A 134 -4.12 1.66 2.75
CA HIS A 134 -3.52 1.22 4.01
C HIS A 134 -4.57 0.78 5.06
N ALA A 135 -5.82 0.60 4.64
CA ALA A 135 -6.92 0.11 5.49
C ALA A 135 -7.31 -1.32 5.13
#